data_AF-A0A7S3ETI4-F1
#
_entry.id   AF-A0A7S3ETI4-F1
#
_cell.length_a   1.000
_cell.length_b   1.000
_cell.length_c   1.000
_cell.angle_alpha   90.00
_cell.angle_beta   90.00
_cell.angle_gamma   90.00
#
_symmetry.space_group_name_H-M   'P 1'
#
loop_
_entity.id
_entity.type
_entity.pdbx_description
1 polymer ?
#
loop_
_entity_poly.entity_id
_entity_poly.type
_entity_poly.pdbx_seq_one_letter_code
_entity_poly.pdbx_strand_id
1 'polypeptide(L)'
;REDPREGVLVFGAETKEVTSVEQAIKIVESANGNRATASTSMNFASSRSHSVLIVEVSSKVGSKLLRGKLHLVDLAGSERVKKSEVTGQAFEEAIAINNSLTCLGRCVQALAAGPKAGKPPFRETKLTRLLSSTFGGRANTV
;
A
#
# COMPACT_ATOMS: atom_id res chain seq x y z
N ARG A 1 3.95 6.31 -11.99
CA ARG A 1 3.28 6.77 -13.23
C ARG A 1 1.81 6.41 -13.13
N GLU A 2 0.89 7.24 -13.61
CA GLU A 2 -0.54 6.88 -13.70
C GLU A 2 -0.82 6.33 -15.10
N ASP A 3 -1.37 5.13 -15.17
CA ASP A 3 -1.89 4.52 -16.39
C ASP A 3 -3.43 4.47 -16.31
N PRO A 4 -4.15 4.95 -17.33
CA PRO A 4 -5.62 4.97 -17.32
C PRO A 4 -6.27 3.58 -17.21
N ARG A 5 -5.56 2.50 -17.55
CA ARG A 5 -6.05 1.11 -17.53
C ARG A 5 -5.46 0.33 -16.36
N GLU A 6 -4.18 0.50 -16.09
CA GLU A 6 -3.45 -0.28 -15.10
C GLU A 6 -3.40 0.37 -13.71
N GLY A 7 -3.82 1.64 -13.60
CA GLY A 7 -3.79 2.39 -12.36
C GLY A 7 -2.40 2.98 -12.07
N VAL A 8 -2.02 3.06 -10.81
CA VAL A 8 -0.70 3.61 -10.42
C VAL A 8 0.39 2.56 -10.62
N LEU A 9 1.30 2.83 -11.53
CA LEU A 9 2.51 2.06 -11.77
C LEU A 9 3.66 2.57 -10.90
N VAL A 10 4.25 1.68 -10.09
CA VAL A 10 5.41 1.97 -9.25
C VAL A 10 6.68 1.65 -10.03
N PHE A 11 7.51 2.66 -10.29
CA PHE A 11 8.78 2.46 -10.96
C PHE A 11 9.73 1.66 -10.06
N GLY A 12 10.37 0.62 -10.62
CA GLY A 12 11.25 -0.27 -9.87
C GLY A 12 10.53 -1.38 -9.08
N ALA A 13 9.19 -1.45 -9.13
CA ALA A 13 8.48 -2.62 -8.62
C ALA A 13 8.68 -3.81 -9.55
N GLU A 14 9.00 -4.96 -8.97
CA GLU A 14 9.14 -6.23 -9.69
C GLU A 14 7.80 -6.97 -9.70
N THR A 15 7.40 -7.53 -10.84
CA THR A 15 6.22 -8.40 -10.95
C THR A 15 6.69 -9.78 -11.38
N LYS A 16 6.30 -10.80 -10.60
CA LYS A 16 6.67 -12.19 -10.84
C LYS A 16 5.42 -13.01 -11.13
N GLU A 17 5.41 -13.69 -12.27
CA GLU A 17 4.37 -14.67 -12.57
C GLU A 17 4.57 -15.91 -11.69
N VAL A 18 3.47 -16.44 -11.17
CA VAL A 18 3.44 -17.64 -10.34
C VAL A 18 2.40 -18.61 -10.85
N THR A 19 2.73 -19.89 -10.84
CA THR A 19 1.85 -20.97 -11.29
C THR A 19 1.39 -21.88 -10.15
N SER A 20 1.87 -21.65 -8.92
CA SER A 20 1.48 -22.42 -7.74
C SER A 20 1.47 -21.57 -6.47
N VAL A 21 0.73 -22.02 -5.46
CA VAL A 21 0.64 -21.35 -4.16
C VAL A 21 2.02 -21.33 -3.48
N GLU A 22 2.80 -22.39 -3.61
CA GLU A 22 4.14 -22.51 -3.03
C GLU A 22 5.10 -21.47 -3.62
N GLN A 23 5.00 -21.19 -4.94
CA GLN A 23 5.79 -20.13 -5.57
C GLN A 23 5.39 -18.75 -5.05
N ALA A 24 4.09 -18.50 -4.92
CA ALA A 24 3.57 -17.25 -4.37
C ALA A 24 4.07 -17.02 -2.93
N ILE A 25 3.98 -18.06 -2.08
CA ILE A 25 4.48 -18.02 -0.70
C ILE A 25 5.98 -17.72 -0.66
N LYS A 26 6.80 -18.40 -1.47
CA LYS A 26 8.26 -18.16 -1.52
C LYS A 26 8.60 -16.72 -1.89
N ILE A 27 7.84 -16.11 -2.81
CA ILE A 27 8.04 -14.69 -3.17
C ILE A 27 7.69 -13.78 -2.00
N VAL A 28 6.59 -14.06 -1.30
CA VAL A 28 6.20 -13.29 -0.10
C VAL A 28 7.24 -13.43 1.01
N GLU A 29 7.76 -14.64 1.26
CA GLU A 29 8.82 -14.89 2.24
C GLU A 29 10.11 -14.12 1.87
N SER A 30 10.53 -14.17 0.61
CA SER A 30 11.67 -13.41 0.12
C SER A 30 11.48 -11.90 0.27
N ALA A 31 10.28 -11.39 -0.07
CA ALA A 31 9.93 -9.97 0.09
C ALA A 31 9.96 -9.55 1.56
N ASN A 32 9.46 -10.41 2.48
CA ASN A 32 9.53 -10.19 3.91
C ASN A 32 10.98 -10.23 4.43
N GLY A 33 11.85 -11.09 3.89
CA GLY A 33 13.28 -11.10 4.19
C GLY A 33 13.99 -9.80 3.77
N ASN A 34 13.63 -9.25 2.61
CA ASN A 34 14.12 -7.94 2.17
C ASN A 34 13.60 -6.80 3.05
N ARG A 35 12.36 -6.90 3.54
CA ARG A 35 11.82 -5.99 4.56
C ARG A 35 12.59 -6.09 5.88
N ALA A 36 13.06 -7.28 6.25
CA ALA A 36 13.79 -7.55 7.49
C ALA A 36 15.26 -7.11 7.48
N THR A 37 15.89 -6.93 6.31
CA THR A 37 17.34 -6.67 6.18
C THR A 37 17.76 -5.19 6.28
N ALA A 38 16.81 -4.25 6.33
CA ALA A 38 17.07 -2.85 6.69
C ALA A 38 17.10 -2.61 8.21
N SER A 39 17.25 -3.67 9.02
CA SER A 39 17.24 -3.60 10.48
C SER A 39 18.63 -3.35 11.06
N THR A 40 18.87 -2.15 11.57
CA THR A 40 19.83 -1.97 12.67
C THR A 40 19.24 -2.55 13.95
N SER A 41 20.10 -3.07 14.84
CA SER A 41 19.84 -3.94 16.00
C SER A 41 18.92 -3.41 17.12
N MET A 42 18.03 -2.46 16.84
CA MET A 42 17.10 -1.89 17.82
C MET A 42 15.78 -1.51 17.14
N ASN A 43 14.78 -2.41 17.27
CA ASN A 43 13.33 -2.23 17.03
C ASN A 43 12.74 -2.59 15.64
N PHE A 44 11.80 -3.54 15.67
CA PHE A 44 10.45 -3.48 15.08
C PHE A 44 10.26 -2.71 13.75
N ALA A 45 11.06 -3.03 12.72
CA ALA A 45 11.01 -2.36 11.41
C ALA A 45 9.68 -2.54 10.65
N SER A 46 8.87 -3.54 11.00
CA SER A 46 7.53 -3.72 10.42
C SER A 46 6.58 -2.57 10.78
N SER A 47 6.72 -1.92 11.95
CA SER A 47 5.87 -0.77 12.28
C SER A 47 6.27 0.52 11.61
N ARG A 48 7.44 0.58 10.97
CA ARG A 48 8.00 1.82 10.42
C ARG A 48 7.89 1.93 8.90
N SER A 49 7.19 1.00 8.25
CA SER A 49 6.95 1.03 6.81
C SER A 49 5.58 0.43 6.46
N HIS A 50 4.88 1.04 5.52
CA HIS A 50 3.69 0.45 4.90
C HIS A 50 4.12 -0.58 3.87
N SER A 51 3.52 -1.77 3.91
CA SER A 51 3.71 -2.80 2.90
C SER A 51 2.44 -2.96 2.06
N VAL A 52 2.60 -3.08 0.75
CA VAL A 52 1.51 -3.34 -0.19
C VAL A 52 1.90 -4.52 -1.06
N LEU A 53 1.18 -5.64 -0.91
CA LEU A 53 1.27 -6.79 -1.80
C LEU A 53 0.10 -6.72 -2.79
N ILE A 54 0.41 -6.80 -4.08
CA ILE A 54 -0.58 -6.79 -5.15
C ILE A 54 -0.56 -8.15 -5.82
N VAL A 55 -1.67 -8.87 -5.73
CA VAL A 55 -1.89 -10.13 -6.44
C VAL A 55 -2.80 -9.85 -7.63
N GLU A 56 -2.26 -9.97 -8.84
CA GLU A 56 -3.05 -9.87 -10.07
C GLU A 56 -3.44 -11.27 -10.54
N VAL A 57 -4.74 -11.46 -10.77
CA VAL A 57 -5.31 -12.71 -11.29
C VAL A 57 -5.94 -12.43 -12.63
N SER A 58 -5.55 -13.20 -13.64
CA SER A 58 -6.20 -13.17 -14.95
C SER A 58 -6.80 -14.53 -15.27
N SER A 59 -8.00 -14.56 -15.85
CA SER A 59 -8.68 -15.78 -16.24
C SER A 59 -9.44 -15.58 -17.53
N LYS A 60 -9.42 -16.59 -18.41
CA LYS A 60 -10.14 -16.59 -19.67
C LYS A 60 -11.48 -17.31 -19.48
N VAL A 61 -12.59 -16.58 -19.63
CA VAL A 61 -13.95 -17.11 -19.56
C VAL A 61 -14.60 -16.97 -20.94
N GLY A 62 -14.64 -18.07 -21.68
CA GLY A 62 -15.03 -18.08 -23.09
C GLY A 62 -14.07 -17.24 -23.95
N SER A 63 -14.59 -16.20 -24.61
CA SER A 63 -13.80 -15.24 -25.39
C SER A 63 -13.32 -14.02 -24.57
N LYS A 64 -13.74 -13.88 -23.31
CA LYS A 64 -13.41 -12.72 -22.47
C LYS A 64 -12.21 -13.02 -21.58
N LEU A 65 -11.27 -12.09 -21.52
CA LEU A 65 -10.21 -12.08 -20.51
C LEU A 65 -10.68 -11.24 -19.31
N LEU A 66 -10.82 -11.88 -18.15
CA LEU A 66 -11.10 -11.22 -16.88
C LEU A 66 -9.78 -10.96 -16.17
N ARG A 67 -9.65 -9.77 -15.55
CA ARG A 67 -8.52 -9.41 -14.70
C ARG A 67 -9.03 -8.82 -13.39
N GLY A 68 -8.41 -9.21 -12.28
CA GLY A 68 -8.68 -8.68 -10.96
C GLY A 68 -7.37 -8.44 -10.21
N LYS A 69 -7.35 -7.42 -9.35
CA LYS A 69 -6.22 -7.11 -8.48
C LYS A 69 -6.68 -7.18 -7.03
N LEU A 70 -6.03 -7.99 -6.22
CA LEU A 70 -6.17 -8.03 -4.77
C LEU A 70 -5.01 -7.25 -4.16
N HIS A 71 -5.33 -6.24 -3.36
CA HIS A 71 -4.34 -5.46 -2.62
C HIS A 71 -4.39 -5.89 -1.15
N LEU A 72 -3.28 -6.42 -0.65
CA LEU A 72 -3.09 -6.75 0.75
C LEU A 72 -2.15 -5.70 1.35
N VAL A 73 -2.70 -4.86 2.21
CA VAL A 73 -2.03 -3.67 2.75
C VAL A 73 -1.76 -3.88 4.23
N ASP A 74 -0.49 -3.87 4.61
CA ASP A 74 -0.04 -3.87 6.01
C ASP A 74 0.47 -2.46 6.35
N LEU A 75 -0.29 -1.73 7.15
CA LEU A 75 -0.02 -0.35 7.48
C LEU A 75 0.91 -0.24 8.69
N ALA A 76 1.85 0.71 8.62
CA ALA A 76 2.70 1.10 9.73
C ALA A 76 1.89 1.63 10.93
N GLY A 77 2.54 1.70 12.10
CA GLY A 77 1.93 2.21 13.32
C GLY A 77 1.62 3.72 13.25
N SER A 78 0.56 4.14 13.91
CA SER A 78 0.13 5.55 14.01
C SER A 78 0.56 6.21 15.33
N GLU A 79 1.63 5.73 15.95
CA GLU A 79 2.04 6.19 17.27
C GLU A 79 2.36 7.69 17.31
N ARG A 80 2.05 8.31 18.44
CA ARG A 80 2.31 9.72 18.67
C ARG A 80 3.80 9.95 18.83
N VAL A 81 4.43 10.61 17.86
CA VAL A 81 5.86 10.96 17.86
C VAL A 81 6.30 11.69 19.15
N LYS A 82 5.43 12.53 19.72
CA LYS A 82 5.70 13.25 20.98
C LYS A 82 5.90 12.33 22.20
N LYS A 83 5.43 11.07 22.13
CA LYS A 83 5.56 10.08 23.21
C LYS A 83 6.67 9.06 22.97
N SER A 84 7.25 9.02 21.77
CA SER A 84 8.17 7.95 21.38
C SER A 84 9.64 8.30 21.61
N GLU A 85 9.97 9.51 22.08
CA GLU A 85 11.34 10.02 22.36
C GLU A 85 12.34 9.83 21.20
N VAL A 86 11.84 9.52 19.99
CA VAL A 86 12.64 9.30 18.79
C VAL A 86 13.23 10.62 18.30
N THR A 87 14.47 10.59 17.84
CA THR A 87 15.22 11.75 17.33
C THR A 87 15.90 11.42 16.00
N GLY A 88 16.42 12.45 15.31
CA GLY A 88 17.13 12.29 14.04
C GLY A 88 16.29 11.62 12.96
N GLN A 89 16.88 10.67 12.21
CA GLN A 89 16.22 9.99 11.11
C GLN A 89 14.94 9.24 11.54
N ALA A 90 14.94 8.62 12.72
CA ALA A 90 13.77 7.90 13.23
C ALA A 90 12.58 8.84 13.51
N PHE A 91 12.85 10.12 13.82
CA PHE A 91 11.81 11.14 13.98
C PHE A 91 11.21 11.55 12.64
N GLU A 92 12.04 11.73 11.61
CA GLU A 92 11.59 12.03 10.25
C GLU A 92 10.74 10.88 9.67
N GLU A 93 11.15 9.63 9.89
CA GLU A 93 10.38 8.44 9.52
C GLU A 93 9.01 8.43 10.22
N ALA A 94 8.97 8.65 11.54
CA ALA A 94 7.73 8.70 12.30
C ALA A 94 6.77 9.80 11.83
N ILE A 95 7.30 10.97 11.39
CA ILE A 95 6.50 12.03 10.77
C ILE A 95 5.94 11.56 9.43
N ALA A 96 6.76 10.96 8.57
CA ALA A 96 6.34 10.51 7.24
C ALA A 96 5.24 9.43 7.33
N ILE A 97 5.38 8.48 8.26
CA ILE A 97 4.37 7.46 8.56
C ILE A 97 3.06 8.12 8.97
N ASN A 98 3.08 8.99 9.98
CA ASN A 98 1.87 9.65 10.47
C ASN A 98 1.20 10.54 9.41
N ASN A 99 1.98 11.21 8.57
CA ASN A 99 1.46 11.99 7.44
C ASN A 99 0.69 11.09 6.46
N SER A 100 1.29 9.97 6.03
CA SER A 100 0.61 9.02 5.14
C SER A 100 -0.66 8.41 5.70
N LEU A 101 -0.70 8.08 7.00
CA LEU A 101 -1.91 7.58 7.67
C LEU A 101 -2.98 8.65 7.84
N THR A 102 -2.60 9.87 8.18
CA THR A 102 -3.53 11.03 8.28
C THR A 102 -4.16 11.33 6.92
N CYS A 103 -3.35 11.33 5.87
CA CYS A 103 -3.83 11.54 4.51
C CYS A 103 -4.78 10.41 4.07
N LEU A 104 -4.47 9.15 4.40
CA LEU A 104 -5.35 8.01 4.14
C LEU A 104 -6.70 8.18 4.85
N GLY A 105 -6.70 8.57 6.12
CA GLY A 105 -7.91 8.87 6.87
C GLY A 105 -8.75 9.97 6.22
N ARG A 106 -8.11 11.07 5.75
CA ARG A 106 -8.79 12.14 4.99
C ARG A 106 -9.39 11.64 3.68
N CYS A 107 -8.71 10.72 2.98
CA CYS A 107 -9.26 10.10 1.77
C CYS A 107 -10.52 9.28 2.08
N VAL A 108 -10.47 8.43 3.09
CA VAL A 108 -11.62 7.61 3.53
C VAL A 108 -12.79 8.49 3.96
N GLN A 109 -12.55 9.54 4.74
CA GLN A 109 -13.57 10.49 5.17
C GLN A 109 -14.24 11.20 3.99
N ALA A 110 -13.45 11.67 3.02
CA ALA A 110 -13.98 12.33 1.83
C ALA A 110 -14.86 11.38 0.98
N LEU A 111 -14.45 10.11 0.86
CA LEU A 111 -15.24 9.09 0.17
C LEU A 111 -16.55 8.77 0.89
N ALA A 112 -16.50 8.62 2.21
CA ALA A 112 -17.68 8.34 3.03
C ALA A 112 -18.69 9.49 3.01
N ALA A 113 -18.21 10.75 2.95
CA ALA A 113 -19.05 11.93 2.85
C ALA A 113 -19.67 12.15 1.44
N GLY A 114 -19.27 11.33 0.46
CA GLY A 114 -19.85 11.31 -0.88
C GLY A 114 -19.44 12.50 -1.76
N PRO A 115 -20.07 12.64 -2.95
CA PRO A 115 -19.61 13.57 -4.00
C PRO A 115 -19.58 15.04 -3.61
N LYS A 116 -20.30 15.44 -2.55
CA LYS A 116 -20.40 16.83 -2.08
C LYS A 116 -19.19 17.27 -1.23
N ALA A 117 -18.39 16.33 -0.72
CA ALA A 117 -17.26 16.62 0.17
C ALA A 117 -15.97 17.01 -0.57
N GLY A 118 -16.02 17.14 -1.90
CA GLY A 118 -14.85 17.43 -2.73
C GLY A 118 -14.07 16.17 -3.12
N LYS A 119 -12.94 16.36 -3.80
CA LYS A 119 -12.10 15.25 -4.26
C LYS A 119 -11.20 14.74 -3.13
N PRO A 120 -11.12 13.43 -2.87
CA PRO A 120 -10.19 12.88 -1.89
C PRO A 120 -8.73 13.24 -2.23
N PRO A 121 -7.88 13.54 -1.22
CA PRO A 121 -6.50 13.98 -1.42
C PRO A 121 -5.54 12.83 -1.78
N PHE A 122 -5.89 11.98 -2.75
CA PHE A 122 -5.10 10.81 -3.14
C PHE A 122 -3.68 11.15 -3.62
N ARG A 123 -3.40 12.40 -4.03
CA ARG A 123 -2.10 12.79 -4.57
C ARG A 123 -1.11 13.29 -3.51
N GLU A 124 -1.54 13.52 -2.27
CA GLU A 124 -0.68 14.11 -1.23
C GLU A 124 0.41 13.15 -0.74
N THR A 125 0.19 11.82 -0.76
CA THR A 125 1.19 10.85 -0.32
C THR A 125 1.34 9.70 -1.30
N LYS A 126 2.51 9.03 -1.27
CA LYS A 126 2.75 7.86 -2.13
C LYS A 126 1.75 6.73 -1.86
N LEU A 127 1.41 6.51 -0.57
CA LEU A 127 0.45 5.49 -0.15
C LEU A 127 -0.94 5.77 -0.70
N THR A 128 -1.48 6.98 -0.46
CA THR A 128 -2.82 7.34 -0.93
C THR A 128 -2.91 7.39 -2.45
N ARG A 129 -1.79 7.68 -3.13
CA ARG A 129 -1.73 7.63 -4.58
C ARG A 129 -1.79 6.19 -5.09
N LEU A 130 -0.95 5.31 -4.54
CA LEU A 130 -0.94 3.88 -4.88
C LEU A 130 -2.31 3.23 -4.68
N LEU A 131 -2.99 3.58 -3.59
CA LEU A 131 -4.29 3.02 -3.22
C LEU A 131 -5.48 3.74 -3.88
N SER A 132 -5.26 4.77 -4.69
CA SER A 132 -6.36 5.55 -5.28
C SER A 132 -7.36 4.70 -6.07
N SER A 133 -6.90 3.65 -6.75
CA SER A 133 -7.75 2.70 -7.48
C SER A 133 -8.41 1.64 -6.60
N THR A 134 -8.00 1.51 -5.33
CA THR A 134 -8.58 0.54 -4.39
C THR A 134 -9.79 1.11 -3.66
N PHE A 135 -10.00 2.42 -3.74
CA PHE A 135 -11.07 3.12 -3.05
C PHE A 135 -12.14 3.59 -4.04
N GLY A 136 -13.28 2.89 -4.07
CA GLY A 136 -14.44 3.23 -4.88
C GLY A 136 -14.52 2.53 -6.25
N GLY A 137 -15.59 2.83 -6.99
CA GLY A 137 -15.84 2.23 -8.31
C GLY A 137 -16.16 0.72 -8.23
N ARG A 138 -15.32 -0.11 -8.87
CA ARG A 138 -15.47 -1.58 -8.93
C ARG A 138 -14.62 -2.32 -7.89
N ALA A 139 -13.97 -1.60 -6.97
CA ALA A 139 -13.18 -2.18 -5.89
C ALA A 139 -14.03 -2.37 -4.64
N ASN A 140 -13.83 -3.49 -3.96
CA ASN A 140 -14.34 -3.72 -2.61
C ASN A 140 -13.18 -3.57 -1.64
N THR A 141 -13.32 -2.65 -0.68
CA THR A 141 -12.35 -2.41 0.39
C THR A 141 -12.95 -2.87 1.70
N VAL A 142 -12.18 -3.60 2.51
CA VAL A 142 -12.56 -4.09 3.86
C VAL A 142 -11.65 -3.49 4.91
#